data_AF-A0A8I0E2B4-F1
#
_entry.id   AF-A0A8I0E2B4-F1
#
_cell.length_a   1.000
_cell.length_b   1.000
_cell.length_c   1.000
_cell.angle_alpha   90.00
_cell.angle_beta   90.00
_cell.angle_gamma   90.00
#
_symmetry.space_group_name_H-M   'P 1'
#
loop_
_entity.id
_entity.type
_entity.pdbx_description
1 polymer ?
#
loop_
_entity_poly.entity_id
_entity_poly.type
_entity_poly.pdbx_seq_one_letter_code
_entity_poly.pdbx_strand_id
1 'polypeptide(L)'
;MAEFADISLFHLSRALSMLDQLADEQPDTYEDFVREMAADCTLVRDMLLAIGELSDNGADPKTLAQADHSLRQMIALWVLLQDITIPLAHFTAYTDES
;
A
#
# COMPACT_ATOMS: atom_id res chain seq x y z
N MET A 1 -0.35 14.01 -13.13
CA MET A 1 -1.27 13.15 -12.37
C MET A 1 -1.82 12.11 -13.32
N ALA A 2 -1.68 10.83 -13.00
CA ALA A 2 -2.30 9.76 -13.77
C ALA A 2 -3.82 9.76 -13.52
N GLU A 3 -4.62 9.47 -14.54
CA GLU A 3 -6.03 9.18 -14.35
C GLU A 3 -6.21 7.71 -13.99
N PHE A 4 -7.29 7.35 -13.28
CA PHE A 4 -7.59 5.96 -12.95
C PHE A 4 -7.61 5.05 -14.19
N ALA A 5 -8.00 5.58 -15.35
CA ALA A 5 -8.04 4.85 -16.62
C ALA A 5 -6.64 4.47 -17.14
N ASP A 6 -5.59 5.16 -16.69
CA ASP A 6 -4.21 4.96 -17.14
C ASP A 6 -3.44 3.97 -16.24
N ILE A 7 -4.02 3.58 -15.11
CA ILE A 7 -3.40 2.63 -14.19
C ILE A 7 -3.58 1.21 -14.75
N SER A 8 -2.51 0.70 -15.37
CA SER A 8 -2.47 -0.69 -15.80
C SER A 8 -2.44 -1.63 -14.59
N LEU A 9 -3.03 -2.83 -14.77
CA LEU A 9 -2.95 -3.90 -13.77
C LEU A 9 -1.50 -4.25 -13.44
N PHE A 10 -0.59 -4.14 -14.42
CA PHE A 10 0.84 -4.36 -14.23
C PHE A 10 1.48 -3.35 -13.27
N HIS A 11 1.16 -2.06 -13.39
CA HIS A 11 1.65 -1.03 -12.47
C HIS A 11 1.09 -1.22 -11.07
N LEU A 12 -0.20 -1.58 -10.96
CA LEU A 12 -0.81 -1.89 -9.68
C LEU A 12 -0.16 -3.12 -9.02
N SER A 13 0.05 -4.21 -9.76
CA SER A 13 0.69 -5.41 -9.22
C SER A 13 2.13 -5.13 -8.78
N ARG A 14 2.86 -4.30 -9.54
CA ARG A 14 4.22 -3.91 -9.17
C ARG A 14 4.24 -3.08 -7.89
N ALA A 15 3.36 -2.09 -7.76
CA ALA A 15 3.25 -1.28 -6.55
C ALA A 15 2.88 -2.14 -5.33
N LEU A 16 1.96 -3.11 -5.49
CA LEU A 16 1.63 -4.07 -4.44
C LEU A 16 2.84 -4.90 -4.01
N SER A 17 3.58 -5.49 -4.95
CA SER A 17 4.78 -6.27 -4.61
C SER A 17 5.84 -5.42 -3.92
N MET A 18 5.96 -4.14 -4.28
CA MET A 18 6.87 -3.20 -3.61
C MET A 18 6.42 -2.91 -2.18
N LEU A 19 5.12 -2.72 -1.93
CA LEU A 19 4.59 -2.55 -0.57
C LEU A 19 4.75 -3.82 0.27
N ASP A 20 4.53 -4.99 -0.31
CA ASP A 20 4.75 -6.28 0.35
C ASP A 20 6.22 -6.44 0.77
N GLN A 21 7.14 -6.17 -0.16
CA GLN A 21 8.57 -6.20 0.13
C GLN A 21 8.96 -5.18 1.21
N LEU A 22 8.40 -3.97 1.17
CA LEU A 22 8.70 -2.93 2.16
C LEU A 22 8.23 -3.35 3.56
N ALA A 23 7.03 -3.92 3.66
CA ALA A 23 6.49 -4.43 4.92
C ALA A 23 7.33 -5.58 5.51
N ASP A 24 7.86 -6.46 4.66
CA ASP A 24 8.67 -7.61 5.09
C ASP A 24 10.11 -7.24 5.46
N GLU A 25 10.77 -6.38 4.66
CA GLU A 25 12.18 -6.05 4.82
C GLU A 25 12.42 -4.89 5.79
N GLN A 26 11.51 -3.90 5.80
CA GLN A 26 11.65 -2.66 6.57
C GLN A 26 10.29 -2.26 7.19
N PRO A 27 9.78 -3.03 8.16
CA PRO A 27 8.45 -2.84 8.73
C PRO A 27 8.26 -1.45 9.37
N ASP A 28 9.30 -0.89 10.01
CA ASP A 28 9.24 0.45 10.60
C ASP A 28 9.04 1.52 9.51
N THR A 29 9.78 1.41 8.39
CA THR A 29 9.63 2.30 7.23
C THR A 29 8.26 2.15 6.58
N TYR A 30 7.74 0.92 6.47
CA TYR A 30 6.39 0.67 5.99
C TYR A 30 5.35 1.34 6.90
N GLU A 31 5.47 1.21 8.22
CA GLU A 31 4.54 1.83 9.16
C GLU A 31 4.55 3.36 9.06
N ASP A 32 5.74 3.97 9.02
CA ASP A 32 5.87 5.41 8.85
C ASP A 32 5.26 5.88 7.52
N PHE A 33 5.50 5.14 6.43
CA PHE A 33 4.88 5.41 5.12
C PHE A 33 3.35 5.32 5.17
N VAL A 34 2.79 4.28 5.80
CA VAL A 34 1.34 4.13 6.00
C VAL A 34 0.78 5.26 6.86
N ARG A 35 1.53 5.72 7.87
CA ARG A 35 1.13 6.82 8.76
C ARG A 35 1.08 8.16 8.04
N GLU A 36 2.10 8.47 7.23
CA GLU A 36 2.09 9.65 6.35
C GLU A 36 0.89 9.60 5.40
N MET A 37 0.66 8.43 4.80
CA MET A 37 -0.48 8.19 3.94
C MET A 37 -1.84 8.40 4.64
N ALA A 38 -1.98 7.95 5.88
CA ALA A 38 -3.20 8.15 6.66
C ALA A 38 -3.42 9.62 7.07
N ALA A 39 -2.35 10.42 7.13
CA ALA A 39 -2.46 11.86 7.37
C ALA A 39 -3.09 12.58 6.16
N ASP A 40 -2.72 12.16 4.95
CA ASP A 40 -3.17 12.81 3.71
C ASP A 40 -4.44 12.20 3.10
N CYS A 41 -4.72 10.92 3.40
CA CYS A 41 -5.88 10.21 2.87
C CYS A 41 -6.82 9.72 3.98
N THR A 42 -7.96 10.39 4.12
CA THR A 42 -8.99 10.05 5.13
C THR A 42 -9.47 8.61 4.99
N LEU A 43 -9.62 8.10 3.77
CA LEU A 43 -10.07 6.72 3.55
C LEU A 43 -9.07 5.67 4.06
N VAL A 44 -7.76 5.93 3.93
CA VAL A 44 -6.71 5.06 4.47
C VAL A 44 -6.78 5.04 6.00
N ARG A 45 -6.94 6.22 6.62
CA ARG A 45 -7.10 6.33 8.08
C ARG A 45 -8.34 5.58 8.58
N ASP A 46 -9.48 5.76 7.94
CA ASP A 46 -10.73 5.13 8.34
C ASP A 46 -10.63 3.59 8.21
N MET A 47 -9.95 3.10 7.17
CA MET A 47 -9.67 1.67 7.01
C MET A 47 -8.79 1.11 8.12
N LEU A 48 -7.72 1.81 8.52
CA LEU A 48 -6.85 1.39 9.63
C LEU A 48 -7.64 1.27 10.95
N LEU A 49 -8.51 2.25 11.22
CA LEU A 49 -9.39 2.21 12.39
C LEU A 49 -10.35 1.01 12.32
N ALA A 50 -10.97 0.77 11.16
CA ALA A 50 -11.87 -0.37 10.98
C ALA A 50 -11.14 -1.71 11.16
N ILE A 51 -9.89 -1.85 10.67
CA ILE A 51 -9.07 -3.05 10.89
C ILE A 51 -8.76 -3.24 12.38
N GLY A 52 -8.44 -2.16 13.09
CA GLY A 52 -8.25 -2.18 14.54
C GLY A 52 -9.49 -2.65 15.28
N GLU A 53 -10.66 -2.08 14.95
CA GLU A 53 -11.95 -2.50 15.53
C GLU A 53 -12.27 -3.97 15.23
N LEU A 54 -12.00 -4.44 14.00
CA LEU A 54 -12.17 -5.86 13.66
C LEU A 54 -11.28 -6.76 14.51
N SER A 55 -10.02 -6.35 14.71
CA SER A 55 -9.07 -7.10 15.53
C SER A 55 -9.52 -7.15 16.99
N ASP A 56 -9.91 -6.01 17.56
CA ASP A 56 -10.37 -5.87 18.94
C ASP A 56 -11.66 -6.67 19.21
N ASN A 57 -12.52 -6.80 18.20
CA ASN A 57 -13.74 -7.60 18.27
C ASN A 57 -13.51 -9.11 17.99
N GLY A 58 -12.26 -9.54 17.84
CA GLY A 58 -11.91 -10.94 17.64
C GLY A 58 -12.33 -11.47 16.26
N ALA A 59 -12.31 -10.63 15.23
CA ALA A 59 -12.52 -11.06 13.86
C ALA A 59 -11.57 -12.21 13.49
N ASP A 60 -12.06 -13.12 12.64
CA ASP A 60 -11.26 -14.26 12.25
C ASP A 60 -10.01 -13.82 11.43
N PRO A 61 -8.92 -14.61 11.46
CA PRO A 61 -7.68 -14.25 10.77
C PRO A 61 -7.83 -14.05 9.26
N LYS A 62 -8.80 -14.71 8.60
CA LYS A 62 -9.01 -14.52 7.15
C LYS A 62 -9.64 -13.17 6.87
N THR A 63 -10.59 -12.74 7.71
CA THR A 63 -11.21 -11.41 7.64
C THR A 63 -10.15 -10.31 7.83
N LEU A 64 -9.26 -10.47 8.81
CA LEU A 64 -8.16 -9.51 9.03
C LEU A 64 -7.17 -9.48 7.85
N ALA A 65 -6.79 -10.65 7.33
CA ALA A 65 -5.90 -10.74 6.17
C ALA A 65 -6.53 -10.09 4.92
N GLN A 66 -7.84 -10.27 4.72
CA GLN A 66 -8.56 -9.65 3.62
C GLN A 66 -8.59 -8.12 3.76
N ALA A 67 -8.81 -7.61 4.98
CA ALA A 67 -8.86 -6.18 5.24
C ALA A 67 -7.48 -5.52 5.05
N ASP A 68 -6.40 -6.16 5.50
CA ASP A 68 -5.01 -5.73 5.24
C ASP A 68 -4.71 -5.72 3.75
N HIS A 69 -5.11 -6.76 3.01
CA HIS A 69 -4.92 -6.80 1.57
C HIS A 69 -5.66 -5.65 0.85
N SER A 70 -6.90 -5.37 1.25
CA SER A 70 -7.65 -4.23 0.71
C SER A 70 -6.99 -2.89 1.02
N LEU A 71 -6.42 -2.72 2.21
CA LEU A 71 -5.65 -1.52 2.56
C LEU A 71 -4.45 -1.35 1.63
N ARG A 72 -3.66 -2.40 1.41
CA ARG A 72 -2.50 -2.36 0.50
C ARG A 72 -2.89 -2.01 -0.92
N GLN A 73 -4.01 -2.54 -1.42
CA GLN A 73 -4.53 -2.18 -2.74
C GLN A 73 -4.87 -0.69 -2.86
N MET A 74 -5.51 -0.11 -1.83
CA MET A 74 -5.79 1.33 -1.83
C MET A 74 -4.52 2.17 -1.78
N ILE A 75 -3.55 1.79 -0.95
CA ILE A 75 -2.26 2.49 -0.85
C ILE A 75 -1.55 2.41 -2.20
N ALA A 76 -1.50 1.24 -2.84
CA ALA A 76 -0.89 1.08 -4.16
C ALA A 76 -1.55 1.98 -5.23
N LEU A 77 -2.89 2.04 -5.24
CA LEU A 77 -3.61 2.94 -6.15
C LEU A 77 -3.29 4.40 -5.87
N TRP A 78 -3.27 4.80 -4.60
CA TRP A 78 -2.96 6.17 -4.22
C TRP A 78 -1.55 6.57 -4.64
N VAL A 79 -0.57 5.69 -4.41
CA VAL A 79 0.82 5.87 -4.82
C VAL A 79 0.92 6.15 -6.32
N LEU A 80 0.20 5.37 -7.14
CA LEU A 80 0.22 5.53 -8.59
C LEU A 80 -0.48 6.81 -9.06
N LEU A 81 -1.59 7.21 -8.42
CA LEU A 81 -2.32 8.42 -8.78
C LEU A 81 -1.55 9.70 -8.42
N GLN A 82 -0.90 9.70 -7.26
CA GLN A 82 -0.13 10.83 -6.74
C GLN A 82 1.33 10.83 -7.17
N ASP A 83 1.76 9.81 -7.94
CA ASP A 83 3.15 9.65 -8.38
C ASP A 83 4.15 9.63 -7.20
N ILE A 84 3.76 8.95 -6.12
CA ILE A 84 4.57 8.81 -4.90
C ILE A 84 5.62 7.72 -5.13
N THR A 85 6.85 7.96 -4.67
CA THR A 85 7.90 6.95 -4.71
C THR A 85 7.86 6.08 -3.46
N ILE A 86 7.77 4.76 -3.63
CA ILE A 86 7.87 3.80 -2.50
C ILE A 86 9.35 3.69 -2.09
N PRO A 87 9.69 3.86 -0.80
CA PRO A 87 11.07 3.91 -0.32
C PRO A 87 11.72 2.52 -0.21
N LEU A 88 11.98 1.86 -1.34
CA LEU A 88 12.74 0.61 -1.38
C LEU A 88 14.21 0.88 -1.75
N ALA A 89 15.12 0.55 -0.84
CA ALA A 89 16.57 0.72 -1.05
C ALA A 89 17.15 -0.18 -2.17
N HIS A 90 16.42 -1.21 -2.59
CA HIS A 90 16.88 -2.21 -3.56
C HIS A 90 15.90 -2.50 -4.70
N PHE A 91 14.97 -1.59 -5.00
CA PHE A 91 14.24 -1.69 -6.26
C PHE A 91 15.09 -1.06 -7.37
N THR A 92 16.11 -1.79 -7.84
CA THR A 92 16.66 -1.54 -9.18
C THR A 92 15.50 -1.67 -10.13
N ALA A 93 14.93 -0.53 -10.50
CA ALA A 93 14.09 -0.45 -11.67
C ALA A 93 14.87 -1.13 -12.79
N TYR A 94 14.25 -2.11 -13.45
CA TYR A 94 14.52 -2.33 -14.86
C TYR A 94 14.15 -1.02 -15.58
N THR A 95 15.00 -0.01 -15.47
CA THR A 95 15.16 1.04 -16.45
C THR A 95 16.04 0.42 -17.52
N ASP A 96 15.35 -0.11 -18.53
CA ASP A 96 15.68 0.03 -19.95
C ASP A 96 17.10 0.58 -20.23
N GLU A 97 18.01 -0.31 -20.64
CA GLU A 97 19.07 0.04 -21.57
C GLU A 97 19.31 -1.13 -22.56
N SER A 98 18.79 -0.94 -23.79
CA SER A 98 19.23 -1.47 -25.10
C SER A 98 18.29 -2.42 -25.84
#